data_AF-A0A2Z6RAL0-F1
#
_entry.id   AF-A0A2Z6RAL0-F1
#
_cell.length_a   1.000
_cell.length_b   1.000
_cell.length_c   1.000
_cell.angle_alpha   90.00
_cell.angle_beta   90.00
_cell.angle_gamma   90.00
#
_symmetry.space_group_name_H-M   'P 1'
#
loop_
_entity.id
_entity.type
_entity.pdbx_description
1 polymer ?
#
loop_
_entity_poly.entity_id
_entity_poly.type
_entity_poly.pdbx_seq_one_letter_code
_entity_poly.pdbx_strand_id
1 'polypeptide(L)'
;MKKGFLLTKPASKIASTSSTIQVIPTTALEKVPTNCFHDVIVDFISELIKRNPESFFSSILTTDPSAIDEFLHTYKDQAVLIKKLAQYIRQDLCSSLIAQFLATFLNFFLLDDECQEIFFLDFQIR
;
A
#
# COMPACT_ATOMS: atom_id res chain seq x y z
N MET A 1 46.56 -49.12 38.07
CA MET A 1 45.08 -49.20 38.04
C MET A 1 44.62 -48.93 36.61
N LYS A 2 43.70 -49.77 36.10
CA LYS A 2 43.25 -49.84 34.70
C LYS A 2 41.89 -49.13 34.56
N LYS A 3 41.68 -48.50 33.37
CA LYS A 3 40.40 -48.23 32.68
C LYS A 3 39.50 -47.21 33.41
N GLY A 4 39.04 -46.12 32.80
CA GLY A 4 38.46 -46.00 31.47
C GLY A 4 37.05 -45.46 31.67
N PHE A 5 36.88 -44.14 31.65
CA PHE A 5 35.55 -43.55 31.81
C PHE A 5 34.90 -43.46 30.43
N LEU A 6 34.07 -44.47 30.18
CA LEU A 6 33.16 -44.52 29.05
C LEU A 6 31.92 -43.66 29.34
N LEU A 7 31.57 -42.89 28.30
CA LEU A 7 30.41 -42.04 28.12
C LEU A 7 29.11 -42.66 28.67
N THR A 8 28.42 -41.95 29.55
CA THR A 8 27.02 -42.23 29.89
C THR A 8 26.21 -40.95 29.94
N LYS A 9 25.72 -40.54 28.76
CA LYS A 9 24.31 -40.22 28.44
C LYS A 9 24.26 -39.36 27.18
N PRO A 10 23.44 -39.70 26.17
CA PRO A 10 23.08 -38.72 25.15
C PRO A 10 22.19 -37.66 25.81
N ALA A 11 22.54 -36.38 25.68
CA ALA A 11 21.64 -35.30 26.03
C ALA A 11 20.41 -35.40 25.11
N SER A 12 19.23 -35.36 25.74
CA SER A 12 17.92 -35.47 25.09
C SER A 12 17.80 -34.54 23.90
N LYS A 13 17.27 -35.04 22.79
CA LYS A 13 16.88 -34.28 21.60
C LYS A 13 16.22 -32.97 22.02
N ILE A 14 16.81 -31.86 21.62
CA ILE A 14 16.12 -30.56 21.57
C ILE A 14 14.88 -30.79 20.72
N ALA A 15 13.70 -30.80 21.35
CA ALA A 15 12.47 -30.64 20.61
C ALA A 15 12.50 -29.21 20.09
N SER A 16 12.85 -29.04 18.81
CA SER A 16 12.64 -27.78 18.11
C SER A 16 11.15 -27.49 18.18
N THR A 17 10.75 -26.60 19.10
CA THR A 17 9.46 -25.93 19.03
C THR A 17 9.53 -24.96 17.86
N SER A 18 9.41 -25.50 16.65
CA SER A 18 8.91 -24.73 15.53
C SER A 18 7.48 -24.36 15.91
N SER A 19 7.31 -23.22 16.58
CA SER A 19 6.02 -22.57 16.66
C SER A 19 5.75 -22.04 15.25
N THR A 20 5.27 -22.94 14.40
CA THR A 20 4.56 -22.54 13.20
C THR A 20 3.26 -21.97 13.71
N ILE A 21 3.27 -20.68 14.06
CA ILE A 21 2.03 -19.90 14.00
C ILE A 21 1.73 -19.86 12.52
N GLN A 22 1.04 -20.90 12.06
CA GLN A 22 0.38 -20.90 10.79
C GLN A 22 -0.72 -19.84 10.98
N VAL A 23 -0.38 -18.60 10.68
CA VAL A 23 -1.38 -17.58 10.41
C VAL A 23 -2.10 -18.13 9.20
N ILE A 24 -3.21 -18.83 9.46
CA ILE A 24 -4.15 -19.18 8.41
C ILE A 24 -4.57 -17.81 7.87
N PRO A 25 -4.18 -17.43 6.64
CA PRO A 25 -4.78 -16.26 6.03
C PRO A 25 -6.27 -16.60 6.01
N THR A 26 -7.06 -15.85 6.75
CA THR A 26 -8.49 -16.09 6.79
C THR A 26 -8.97 -15.74 5.39
N THR A 27 -9.06 -16.75 4.52
CA THR A 27 -9.56 -16.68 3.14
C THR A 27 -11.07 -16.52 3.14
N ALA A 28 -11.54 -15.54 3.90
CA ALA A 28 -12.87 -14.98 3.85
C ALA A 28 -12.69 -13.46 3.85
N LEU A 29 -11.81 -12.95 2.98
CA LEU A 29 -11.82 -11.54 2.64
C LEU A 29 -13.09 -11.34 1.81
N GLU A 30 -14.18 -11.01 2.48
CA GLU A 30 -15.25 -10.25 1.82
C GLU A 30 -14.56 -9.18 0.99
N LYS A 31 -14.80 -9.15 -0.33
CA LYS A 31 -14.12 -8.23 -1.24
C LYS A 31 -14.15 -6.84 -0.61
N VAL A 32 -12.97 -6.33 -0.25
CA VAL A 32 -12.84 -5.02 0.35
C VAL A 32 -13.49 -4.01 -0.61
N PRO A 33 -14.40 -3.15 -0.13
CA PRO A 33 -14.99 -2.13 -1.00
C PRO A 33 -13.89 -1.32 -1.67
N THR A 34 -13.95 -1.18 -2.98
CA THR A 34 -12.91 -0.48 -3.77
C THR A 34 -12.75 0.99 -3.41
N ASN A 35 -13.64 1.53 -2.60
CA ASN A 35 -13.66 2.93 -2.16
C ASN A 35 -13.28 3.13 -0.69
N CYS A 36 -12.87 2.09 0.03
CA CYS A 36 -12.62 2.16 1.48
C CYS A 36 -11.51 3.15 1.87
N PHE A 37 -10.54 3.41 0.98
CA PHE A 37 -9.44 4.36 1.22
C PHE A 37 -9.67 5.74 0.62
N HIS A 38 -10.77 5.97 -0.10
CA HIS A 38 -10.97 7.21 -0.86
C HIS A 38 -10.88 8.45 0.02
N ASP A 39 -11.49 8.43 1.21
CA ASP A 39 -11.50 9.61 2.08
C ASP A 39 -10.10 9.91 2.65
N VAL A 40 -9.35 8.88 3.07
CA VAL A 40 -7.96 9.04 3.54
C VAL A 40 -7.05 9.56 2.44
N ILE A 41 -7.20 9.04 1.21
CA ILE A 41 -6.43 9.49 0.05
C ILE A 41 -6.78 10.94 -0.29
N VAL A 42 -8.07 11.30 -0.29
CA VAL A 42 -8.51 12.68 -0.56
C VAL A 42 -7.96 13.64 0.50
N ASP A 43 -8.02 13.28 1.78
CA ASP A 43 -7.48 14.10 2.86
C ASP A 43 -5.97 14.29 2.69
N PHE A 44 -5.23 13.21 2.44
CA PHE A 44 -3.79 13.25 2.20
C PHE A 44 -3.41 14.15 1.01
N ILE A 45 -4.05 13.96 -0.14
CA ILE A 45 -3.80 14.76 -1.34
C ILE A 45 -4.17 16.22 -1.09
N SER A 46 -5.26 16.50 -0.37
CA SER A 46 -5.68 17.86 -0.04
C SER A 46 -4.63 18.59 0.82
N GLU A 47 -4.08 17.91 1.83
CA GLU A 47 -3.03 18.46 2.69
C GLU A 47 -1.72 18.65 1.91
N LEU A 48 -1.40 17.74 0.99
CA LEU A 48 -0.23 17.85 0.12
C LEU A 48 -0.32 19.09 -0.77
N ILE A 49 -1.48 19.34 -1.38
CA ILE A 49 -1.75 20.52 -2.23
C ILE A 49 -1.67 21.80 -1.38
N LYS A 50 -2.32 21.84 -0.21
CA LYS A 50 -2.31 23.03 0.66
C LYS A 50 -0.89 23.44 1.06
N ARG A 51 -0.02 22.46 1.34
CA ARG A 51 1.37 22.71 1.75
C ARG A 51 2.28 23.06 0.57
N ASN A 52 1.94 22.62 -0.64
CA ASN A 52 2.77 22.77 -1.84
C ASN A 52 1.94 23.28 -3.02
N PRO A 53 1.37 24.49 -2.94
CA PRO A 53 0.42 24.98 -3.93
C PRO A 53 1.03 25.17 -5.32
N GLU A 54 2.34 25.37 -5.44
CA GLU A 54 2.99 25.73 -6.71
C GLU A 54 3.81 24.61 -7.36
N SER A 55 4.11 23.49 -6.67
CA SER A 55 5.27 22.67 -7.05
C SER A 55 5.06 21.17 -7.28
N PHE A 56 4.08 20.51 -6.65
CA PHE A 56 4.05 19.03 -6.74
C PHE A 56 3.35 18.54 -8.00
N PHE A 57 2.10 18.96 -8.23
CA PHE A 57 1.29 18.45 -9.34
C PHE A 57 1.49 19.21 -10.65
N SER A 58 1.90 20.48 -10.58
CA SER A 58 2.25 21.35 -11.70
C SER A 58 3.56 20.92 -12.39
N SER A 59 4.49 20.31 -11.65
CA SER A 59 5.78 19.84 -12.18
C SER A 59 5.69 18.49 -12.89
N ILE A 60 4.62 17.72 -12.68
CA ILE A 60 4.41 16.44 -13.36
C ILE A 60 3.89 16.74 -14.76
N LEU A 61 4.82 16.82 -15.72
CA LEU A 61 4.51 16.94 -17.12
C LEU A 61 4.17 15.56 -17.68
N THR A 62 2.96 15.39 -18.22
CA THR A 62 2.63 14.24 -19.05
C THR A 62 2.80 14.61 -20.53
N THR A 63 3.61 13.84 -21.25
CA THR A 63 3.77 13.98 -22.71
C THR A 63 2.64 13.29 -23.46
N ASP A 64 1.90 12.40 -22.81
CA ASP A 64 0.76 11.69 -23.35
C ASP A 64 -0.38 11.62 -22.32
N PRO A 65 -1.24 12.66 -22.25
CA PRO A 65 -2.42 12.66 -21.39
C PRO A 65 -3.36 11.46 -21.65
N SER A 66 -3.37 10.91 -22.87
CA SER A 66 -4.26 9.80 -23.24
C SER A 66 -3.95 8.54 -22.44
N ALA A 67 -2.68 8.29 -22.13
CA ALA A 67 -2.29 7.14 -21.30
C ALA A 67 -2.87 7.24 -19.88
N ILE A 68 -2.98 8.45 -19.33
CA ILE A 68 -3.58 8.68 -18.01
C ILE A 68 -5.10 8.46 -18.09
N ASP A 69 -5.74 8.97 -19.13
CA ASP A 69 -7.18 8.76 -19.35
C ASP A 69 -7.51 7.27 -19.52
N GLU A 70 -6.71 6.53 -20.29
CA GLU A 70 -6.86 5.08 -20.47
C GLU A 70 -6.70 4.32 -19.14
N PHE A 71 -5.72 4.71 -18.32
CA PHE A 71 -5.55 4.15 -16.99
C PHE A 71 -6.78 4.41 -16.12
N LEU A 72 -7.25 5.66 -16.04
CA LEU A 72 -8.44 6.02 -15.25
C LEU A 72 -9.70 5.33 -15.74
N HIS A 73 -9.84 5.15 -17.06
CA HIS A 73 -10.96 4.40 -17.65
C HIS A 73 -10.89 2.91 -17.28
N THR A 74 -9.70 2.31 -17.34
CA THR A 74 -9.47 0.90 -17.00
C THR A 74 -9.84 0.62 -15.54
N TYR A 75 -9.52 1.54 -14.63
CA TYR A 75 -9.75 1.39 -13.19
C TYR A 75 -10.92 2.25 -12.67
N LYS A 76 -11.90 2.57 -13.51
CA LYS A 76 -13.01 3.51 -13.18
C LYS A 76 -13.76 3.18 -11.89
N ASP A 77 -13.91 1.89 -11.54
CA ASP A 77 -14.64 1.43 -10.36
C ASP A 77 -13.81 1.58 -9.06
N GLN A 78 -12.51 1.81 -9.20
CA GLN A 78 -11.55 2.09 -8.13
C GLN A 78 -11.09 3.55 -8.14
N ALA A 79 -11.38 4.28 -9.21
CA ALA A 79 -10.95 5.65 -9.39
C ALA A 79 -11.56 6.57 -8.33
N VAL A 80 -10.71 7.40 -7.72
CA VAL A 80 -11.17 8.45 -6.82
C VAL A 80 -11.88 9.50 -7.66
N LEU A 81 -13.14 9.79 -7.32
CA LEU A 81 -13.94 10.75 -8.08
C LEU A 81 -13.29 12.14 -8.03
N ILE A 82 -13.02 12.70 -9.21
CA ILE A 82 -12.48 14.06 -9.36
C ILE A 82 -13.32 15.10 -8.62
N LYS A 83 -14.64 14.89 -8.48
CA LYS A 83 -15.54 15.77 -7.72
C LYS A 83 -15.16 15.88 -6.23
N LYS A 84 -14.66 14.80 -5.62
CA LYS A 84 -14.18 14.83 -4.23
C LYS A 84 -12.88 15.63 -4.11
N LEU A 85 -11.97 15.47 -5.07
CA LEU A 85 -10.68 16.17 -5.10
C LEU A 85 -10.83 17.66 -5.49
N ALA A 86 -11.76 17.98 -6.38
CA ALA A 86 -12.00 19.33 -6.90
C ALA A 86 -12.44 20.33 -5.83
N GLN A 87 -12.94 19.86 -4.67
CA GLN A 87 -13.23 20.72 -3.53
C GLN A 87 -11.96 21.36 -2.93
N TYR A 88 -10.80 20.73 -3.16
CA TYR A 88 -9.51 21.13 -2.60
C TYR A 88 -8.52 21.63 -3.64
N ILE A 89 -8.73 21.26 -4.91
CA ILE A 89 -7.93 21.75 -6.04
C ILE A 89 -8.50 23.08 -6.50
N ARG A 90 -7.76 24.18 -6.26
CA ARG A 90 -8.01 25.39 -7.04
C ARG A 90 -7.51 25.16 -8.47
N GLN A 91 -8.33 25.55 -9.44
CA GLN A 91 -8.13 25.26 -10.87
C GLN A 91 -6.81 25.82 -11.44
N ASP A 92 -6.20 26.78 -10.75
CA ASP A 92 -4.94 27.45 -11.08
C ASP A 92 -3.69 26.78 -10.48
N LEU A 93 -3.82 25.89 -9.49
CA LEU A 93 -2.70 25.39 -8.69
C LEU A 93 -2.28 23.95 -9.00
N CYS A 94 -3.18 23.12 -9.55
CA CYS A 94 -2.92 21.70 -9.72
C CYS A 94 -3.67 21.13 -10.93
N SER A 95 -2.98 20.31 -11.73
CA SER A 95 -3.61 19.53 -12.79
C SER A 95 -4.56 18.51 -12.15
N SER A 96 -5.87 18.71 -12.34
CA SER A 96 -6.90 17.82 -11.80
C SER A 96 -6.78 16.39 -12.31
N LEU A 97 -6.28 16.22 -13.55
CA LEU A 97 -5.97 14.94 -14.16
C LEU A 97 -4.86 14.20 -13.39
N ILE A 98 -3.76 14.88 -13.08
CA ILE A 98 -2.64 14.30 -12.33
C ILE A 98 -3.04 13.97 -10.89
N ALA A 99 -3.81 14.85 -10.24
CA ALA A 99 -4.32 14.58 -8.91
C ALA A 99 -5.23 13.35 -8.88
N GLN A 100 -6.13 13.22 -9.86
CA GLN A 100 -7.01 12.06 -9.97
C GLN A 100 -6.21 10.78 -10.28
N PHE A 101 -5.22 10.87 -11.16
CA PHE A 101 -4.30 9.78 -11.46
C PHE A 101 -3.58 9.28 -10.21
N LEU A 102 -2.92 10.17 -9.46
CA LEU A 102 -2.18 9.80 -8.25
C LEU A 102 -3.11 9.23 -7.17
N ALA A 103 -4.29 9.83 -6.97
CA ALA A 103 -5.26 9.32 -6.02
C ALA A 103 -5.76 7.91 -6.40
N THR A 104 -6.02 7.67 -7.68
CA THR A 104 -6.44 6.35 -8.18
C THR A 104 -5.30 5.34 -8.09
N PHE A 105 -4.08 5.74 -8.42
CA PHE A 105 -2.89 4.91 -8.29
C PHE A 105 -2.64 4.49 -6.84
N LEU A 106 -2.76 5.42 -5.88
CA LEU A 106 -2.67 5.11 -4.45
C LEU A 106 -3.78 4.15 -4.02
N ASN A 107 -5.02 4.35 -4.48
CA ASN A 107 -6.12 3.46 -4.14
C ASN A 107 -5.91 2.04 -4.67
N PHE A 108 -5.44 1.92 -5.92
CA PHE A 108 -5.07 0.64 -6.51
C PHE A 108 -4.00 -0.06 -5.67
N PHE A 109 -2.92 0.67 -5.32
CA PHE A 109 -1.83 0.13 -4.53
C PHE A 109 -2.26 -0.30 -3.12
N LEU A 110 -3.19 0.43 -2.48
CA LEU A 110 -3.70 0.10 -1.16
C LEU A 110 -4.72 -1.05 -1.18
N LEU A 111 -5.36 -1.33 -2.31
CA LEU A 111 -6.31 -2.45 -2.45
C LEU A 111 -5.63 -3.78 -2.78
N ASP A 112 -4.38 -3.74 -3.23
CA ASP A 112 -3.62 -4.93 -3.60
C ASP A 112 -2.90 -5.49 -2.36
N ASP A 113 -3.29 -6.70 -1.95
CA ASP A 113 -2.74 -7.40 -0.80
C ASP A 113 -1.22 -7.61 -0.91
N GLU A 114 -0.69 -7.85 -2.12
CA GLU A 114 0.76 -7.98 -2.34
C GLU A 114 1.48 -6.64 -2.12
N CYS A 115 0.86 -5.54 -2.57
CA CYS A 115 1.37 -4.19 -2.35
C CYS A 115 1.26 -3.76 -0.87
N GLN A 116 0.20 -4.19 -0.18
CA GLN A 116 0.06 -3.98 1.26
C GLN A 116 1.15 -4.70 2.05
N GLU A 117 1.50 -5.93 1.68
CA GLU A 117 2.58 -6.69 2.32
C GLU A 117 3.91 -5.93 2.28
N ILE A 118 4.22 -5.20 1.19
CA ILE A 118 5.41 -4.34 1.09
C ILE A 118 5.40 -3.25 2.18
N PHE A 119 4.27 -2.61 2.44
CA PHE A 119 4.15 -1.60 3.51
C PHE A 119 4.26 -2.21 4.91
N PHE A 120 3.66 -3.39 5.12
CA PHE A 120 3.67 -4.04 6.43
C PHE A 120 5.01 -4.69 6.77
N LEU A 121 5.75 -5.19 5.77
CA LEU A 121 7.11 -5.70 5.95
C LEU A 121 8.05 -4.61 6.49
N ASP A 122 7.92 -3.38 6.00
CA ASP A 122 8.77 -2.27 6.45
C ASP A 122 8.42 -1.82 7.89
N PHE A 123 7.18 -2.05 8.34
CA PHE A 123 6.75 -1.77 9.70
C PHE A 123 7.28 -2.76 10.75
N GLN A 124 7.58 -4.00 10.36
CA GLN A 124 8.15 -5.01 11.27
C GLN A 124 9.67 -4.89 11.44
N ILE A 125 10.34 -4.08 10.61
CA ILE A 125 11.79 -3.90 10.61
C ILE A 125 12.25 -2.75 11.53
N ARG A 126 11.32 -2.04 12.20
CA ARG A 126 11.63 -0.95 13.15
C ARG A 126 11.60 -1.35 14.62
#